data_AF-A0A257JAK2-F1
#
_entry.id   AF-A0A257JAK2-F1
#
_cell.length_a   1.000
_cell.length_b   1.000
_cell.length_c   1.000
_cell.angle_alpha   90.00
_cell.angle_beta   90.00
_cell.angle_gamma   90.00
#
_symmetry.space_group_name_H-M   'P 1'
#
loop_
_entity.id
_entity.type
_entity.pdbx_description
1 polymer ?
#
loop_
_entity_poly.entity_id
_entity_poly.type
_entity_poly.pdbx_seq_one_letter_code
_entity_poly.pdbx_strand_id
1 'polypeptide(L)'
;RELHRVYPELKDSSVTHDWAGPIDCTAQHLPVFGHLRGQPNIFYAMGFNGTGIAQTPVAGRIMASLVLGRDDQWSRCGLVGLERRSRLPGEPLRYLGARLVRRAIRRKNDLEIRNAKPDLLTRYMAGLAP
;
A
#
# COMPACT_ATOMS: atom_id res chain seq x y z
N ARG A 1 5.31 -2.53 -22.55
CA ARG A 1 5.04 -1.24 -23.24
C ARG A 1 5.92 -0.14 -22.70
N GLU A 2 5.84 0.20 -21.40
CA GLU A 2 6.75 1.20 -20.81
C GLU A 2 8.22 0.84 -20.89
N LEU A 3 8.56 -0.44 -20.66
CA LEU A 3 9.96 -0.90 -20.75
C LEU A 3 10.62 -0.52 -22.09
N HIS A 4 9.94 -0.77 -23.22
CA HIS A 4 10.48 -0.45 -24.56
C HIS A 4 10.43 1.05 -24.87
N ARG A 5 9.58 1.82 -24.17
CA ARG A 5 9.53 3.29 -24.31
C ARG A 5 10.73 3.94 -23.62
N VAL A 6 11.08 3.45 -22.43
CA VAL A 6 12.19 3.96 -21.63
C VAL A 6 13.54 3.39 -22.09
N TYR A 7 13.56 2.12 -22.52
CA TYR A 7 14.74 1.41 -23.00
C TYR A 7 14.49 0.81 -24.39
N PRO A 8 14.57 1.62 -25.47
CA PRO A 8 14.33 1.16 -26.84
C PRO A 8 15.21 -0.02 -27.27
N GLU A 9 16.42 -0.10 -26.74
CA GLU A 9 17.39 -1.18 -26.99
C GLU A 9 16.90 -2.56 -26.53
N LEU A 10 15.92 -2.62 -25.63
CA LEU A 10 15.34 -3.88 -25.14
C LEU A 10 14.12 -4.34 -25.95
N LYS A 11 13.78 -3.70 -27.06
CA LYS A 11 12.55 -3.96 -27.81
C LYS A 11 12.42 -5.41 -28.30
N ASP A 12 13.52 -6.04 -28.66
CA ASP A 12 13.57 -7.41 -29.19
C ASP A 12 13.89 -8.46 -28.10
N SER A 13 14.09 -8.02 -26.84
CA SER A 13 14.38 -8.89 -25.71
C SER A 13 13.10 -9.58 -25.22
N SER A 14 13.14 -10.90 -25.04
CA SER A 14 12.03 -11.68 -24.48
C SER A 14 11.94 -11.52 -22.95
N VAL A 15 10.75 -11.28 -22.41
CA VAL A 15 10.48 -11.41 -20.97
C VAL A 15 10.46 -12.89 -20.61
N THR A 16 11.42 -13.34 -19.80
CA THR A 16 11.52 -14.75 -19.41
C THR A 16 10.58 -15.11 -18.26
N HIS A 17 10.30 -14.16 -17.36
CA HIS A 17 9.47 -14.35 -16.18
C HIS A 17 8.69 -13.08 -15.86
N ASP A 18 7.46 -13.26 -15.38
CA ASP A 18 6.61 -12.20 -14.84
C ASP A 18 5.87 -12.73 -13.62
N TRP A 19 5.56 -11.85 -12.68
CA TRP A 19 4.76 -12.18 -11.51
C TRP A 19 3.92 -10.98 -11.09
N ALA A 20 2.74 -11.29 -10.56
CA ALA A 20 1.86 -10.30 -9.97
C ALA A 20 1.28 -10.87 -8.68
N GLY A 21 1.06 -9.99 -7.71
CA GLY A 21 0.48 -10.36 -6.43
C GLY A 21 -0.33 -9.21 -5.84
N PRO A 22 -1.26 -9.53 -4.92
CA PRO A 22 -1.92 -8.49 -4.14
C PRO A 22 -0.91 -7.79 -3.23
N ILE A 23 -1.12 -6.49 -3.04
CA ILE A 23 -0.42 -5.69 -2.05
C ILE A 23 -1.44 -5.30 -0.99
N ASP A 24 -1.09 -5.51 0.28
CA ASP A 24 -1.88 -5.02 1.39
C ASP A 24 -1.67 -3.51 1.56
N CYS A 25 -2.78 -2.79 1.68
CA CYS A 25 -2.76 -1.34 1.84
C CYS A 25 -3.61 -0.93 3.03
N THR A 26 -3.10 0.00 3.83
CA THR A 26 -3.90 0.73 4.80
C THR A 26 -4.41 2.03 4.21
N ALA A 27 -5.46 2.59 4.83
CA ALA A 27 -6.07 3.82 4.37
C ALA A 27 -5.18 5.08 4.55
N GLN A 28 -4.05 4.97 5.26
CA GLN A 28 -3.13 6.08 5.54
C GLN A 28 -1.78 5.92 4.81
N HIS A 29 -1.60 4.88 4.01
CA HIS A 29 -0.29 4.48 3.47
C HIS A 29 0.82 4.31 4.50
N LEU A 30 0.46 3.87 5.71
CA LEU A 30 1.42 3.63 6.77
C LEU A 30 1.25 2.22 7.32
N PRO A 31 2.35 1.52 7.63
CA PRO A 31 2.27 0.22 8.27
C PRO A 31 1.71 0.35 9.68
N VAL A 32 1.11 -0.74 10.14
CA VAL A 32 0.46 -0.87 11.44
C VAL A 32 1.06 -2.08 12.15
N PHE A 33 1.43 -1.87 13.41
CA PHE A 33 1.99 -2.89 14.29
C PHE A 33 1.14 -3.05 15.54
N GLY A 34 1.18 -4.22 16.15
CA GLY A 34 0.49 -4.48 17.41
C GLY A 34 0.30 -5.95 17.68
N HIS A 35 -0.61 -6.25 18.61
CA HIS A 35 -1.09 -7.59 18.89
C HIS A 35 -2.62 -7.64 18.75
N LEU A 36 -3.15 -8.83 18.47
CA LEU A 36 -4.57 -9.02 18.28
C LEU A 36 -5.32 -8.79 19.62
N ARG A 37 -6.45 -8.07 19.56
CA ARG A 37 -7.26 -7.78 20.75
C ARG A 37 -7.81 -9.09 21.32
N GLY A 38 -7.61 -9.29 22.62
CA GLY A 38 -7.99 -10.53 23.31
C GLY A 38 -7.04 -11.71 23.06
N GLN A 39 -5.99 -11.54 22.25
CA GLN A 39 -4.98 -12.57 21.96
C GLN A 39 -3.58 -11.93 22.00
N PRO A 40 -3.05 -11.62 23.21
CA PRO A 40 -1.83 -10.83 23.39
C PRO A 40 -0.56 -11.51 22.86
N ASN A 41 -0.61 -12.82 22.62
CA ASN A 41 0.47 -13.62 22.06
C ASN A 41 0.48 -13.64 20.52
N ILE A 42 -0.50 -13.02 19.85
CA ILE A 42 -0.54 -12.93 18.38
C ILE A 42 -0.17 -11.52 17.95
N PHE A 43 1.05 -11.35 17.43
CA PHE A 43 1.55 -10.07 16.93
C PHE A 43 1.33 -9.95 15.42
N TYR A 44 1.10 -8.73 14.94
CA TYR A 44 0.94 -8.45 13.53
C TYR A 44 1.79 -7.26 13.09
N ALA A 45 2.23 -7.31 11.84
CA ALA A 45 2.82 -6.22 11.08
C ALA A 45 2.19 -6.26 9.69
N MET A 46 1.46 -5.21 9.31
CA MET A 46 0.65 -5.18 8.09
C MET A 46 0.52 -3.76 7.55
N GLY A 47 0.08 -3.61 6.31
CA GLY A 47 -0.09 -2.32 5.65
C GLY A 47 1.22 -1.72 5.15
N PHE A 48 2.11 -2.53 4.61
CA PHE A 48 3.39 -2.04 4.08
C PHE A 48 3.24 -1.29 2.75
N ASN A 49 2.03 -1.28 2.15
CA ASN A 49 1.64 -0.49 0.98
C ASN A 49 2.64 -0.63 -0.19
N GLY A 50 3.20 -1.83 -0.38
CA GLY A 50 4.14 -2.13 -1.46
C GLY A 50 5.59 -1.65 -1.24
N THR A 51 5.87 -1.07 -0.07
CA THR A 51 7.21 -0.53 0.30
C THR A 51 7.89 -1.33 1.42
N GLY A 52 7.47 -2.59 1.61
CA GLY A 52 7.88 -3.43 2.73
C GLY A 52 9.39 -3.59 2.90
N ILE A 53 10.14 -3.72 1.80
CA ILE A 53 11.61 -3.87 1.83
C ILE A 53 12.27 -2.69 2.55
N ALA A 54 11.89 -1.46 2.20
CA ALA A 54 12.46 -0.26 2.80
C ALA A 54 12.04 -0.08 4.28
N GLN A 55 10.84 -0.55 4.63
CA GLN A 55 10.26 -0.37 5.96
C GLN A 55 10.66 -1.46 6.97
N THR A 56 11.10 -2.64 6.48
CA THR A 56 11.39 -3.82 7.30
C THR A 56 12.41 -3.57 8.42
N PRO A 57 13.51 -2.80 8.22
CA PRO A 57 14.47 -2.56 9.31
C PRO A 57 13.86 -1.84 10.52
N VAL A 58 12.94 -0.91 10.30
CA VAL A 58 12.20 -0.22 11.39
C VAL A 58 11.11 -1.13 11.95
N ALA A 59 10.37 -1.82 11.08
CA ALA A 59 9.35 -2.79 11.47
C ALA A 59 9.91 -3.88 12.41
N GLY A 60 11.09 -4.41 12.10
CA GLY A 60 11.76 -5.41 12.93
C GLY A 60 12.07 -4.91 14.34
N ARG A 61 12.51 -3.65 14.48
CA ARG A 61 12.76 -3.04 15.80
C ARG A 61 11.46 -2.85 16.59
N ILE A 62 10.41 -2.36 15.93
CA ILE A 62 9.08 -2.23 16.54
C ILE A 62 8.56 -3.59 17.01
N MET A 63 8.56 -4.59 16.13
CA MET A 63 8.07 -5.93 16.44
C MET A 63 8.89 -6.61 17.54
N ALA A 64 10.21 -6.48 17.52
CA ALA A 64 11.06 -7.03 18.57
C ALA A 64 10.75 -6.39 19.94
N SER A 65 10.61 -5.06 20.01
CA SER A 65 10.25 -4.39 21.26
C SER A 65 8.85 -4.76 21.75
N LEU A 66 7.88 -4.92 20.85
CA LEU A 66 6.53 -5.38 21.19
C LEU A 66 6.52 -6.82 21.73
N VAL A 67 7.19 -7.74 21.04
CA VAL A 67 7.25 -9.17 21.44
C VAL A 67 7.98 -9.35 22.77
N LEU A 68 9.05 -8.59 23.00
CA LEU A 68 9.82 -8.64 24.24
C LEU A 68 9.19 -7.85 25.40
N GLY A 69 8.03 -7.22 25.19
CA GLY A 69 7.36 -6.42 26.23
C GLY A 69 8.17 -5.22 26.70
N ARG A 70 9.02 -4.65 25.83
CA ARG A 70 9.87 -3.50 26.18
C ARG A 70 9.05 -2.21 26.16
N ASP A 71 9.35 -1.30 27.08
CA ASP A 71 8.80 0.06 27.08
C ASP A 71 9.86 1.06 26.57
N ASP A 72 9.95 1.21 25.24
CA ASP A 72 10.98 2.00 24.57
C ASP A 72 10.42 2.84 23.42
N GLN A 73 11.29 3.54 22.69
CA GLN A 73 10.90 4.37 21.55
C GLN A 73 10.20 3.59 20.42
N TRP A 74 10.45 2.28 20.31
CA TRP A 74 9.91 1.44 19.25
C TRP A 74 8.52 0.92 19.63
N SER A 75 8.32 0.47 20.87
CA SER A 75 6.98 0.06 21.35
C SER A 75 6.03 1.25 21.52
N ARG A 76 6.55 2.46 21.78
CA ARG A 76 5.76 3.71 21.83
C ARG A 76 5.62 4.42 20.48
N CYS A 77 6.13 3.84 19.39
CA CYS A 77 6.06 4.45 18.06
C CYS A 77 4.59 4.70 17.65
N GLY A 78 4.32 5.84 17.00
CA GLY A 78 2.98 6.19 16.51
C GLY A 78 2.42 5.22 15.46
N LEU A 79 3.23 4.29 14.96
CA LEU A 79 2.80 3.22 14.05
C LEU A 79 2.14 2.04 14.79
N VAL A 80 2.28 1.98 16.12
CA VAL A 80 1.69 0.94 16.98
C VAL A 80 0.23 1.29 17.29
N GLY A 81 -0.65 0.30 17.09
CA GLY A 81 -2.08 0.38 17.40
C GLY A 81 -2.96 0.57 16.17
N LEU A 82 -3.89 -0.38 15.98
CA LEU A 82 -4.88 -0.34 14.89
C LEU A 82 -5.97 0.70 15.12
N GLU A 83 -6.24 1.05 16.37
CA GLU A 83 -7.36 1.93 16.74
C GLU A 83 -7.18 3.36 16.22
N ARG A 84 -5.94 3.75 15.91
CA ARG A 84 -5.58 5.05 15.32
C ARG A 84 -5.80 5.12 13.80
N ARG A 85 -6.29 4.05 13.17
CA ARG A 85 -6.40 3.93 11.71
C ARG A 85 -7.83 4.20 11.25
N SER A 86 -7.97 5.02 10.21
CA SER A 86 -9.25 5.29 9.57
C SER A 86 -9.86 4.01 9.04
N ARG A 87 -11.17 3.87 9.28
CA ARG A 87 -11.97 2.77 8.74
C ARG A 87 -12.48 3.17 7.37
N LEU A 88 -12.43 2.25 6.43
CA LEU A 88 -13.13 2.40 5.16
C LEU A 88 -14.63 2.18 5.38
N PRO A 89 -15.49 2.66 4.46
CA PRO A 89 -16.91 2.34 4.47
C PRO A 89 -17.16 0.84 4.53
N GLY A 90 -18.36 0.44 4.98
CA GLY A 90 -18.79 -0.96 4.91
C GLY A 90 -19.05 -1.43 3.48
N GLU A 91 -19.22 -2.74 3.31
CA GLU A 91 -19.73 -3.30 2.04
C GLU A 91 -21.23 -2.98 1.87
N PRO A 92 -21.72 -2.72 0.64
CA PRO A 92 -21.04 -2.86 -0.65
C PRO A 92 -20.32 -1.59 -1.14
N LEU A 93 -20.41 -0.48 -0.40
CA LEU A 93 -19.87 0.82 -0.81
C LEU A 93 -18.36 0.79 -1.01
N ARG A 94 -17.64 0.09 -0.12
CA ARG A 94 -16.19 -0.07 -0.23
C ARG A 94 -15.78 -0.78 -1.51
N TYR A 95 -16.41 -1.90 -1.85
CA TYR A 95 -16.11 -2.62 -3.08
C TYR A 95 -16.38 -1.77 -4.34
N LEU A 96 -17.54 -1.12 -4.41
CA LEU A 96 -17.90 -0.27 -5.55
C LEU A 96 -16.96 0.92 -5.68
N GLY A 97 -16.68 1.61 -4.57
CA GLY A 97 -15.74 2.73 -4.52
C GLY A 97 -14.33 2.31 -4.94
N ALA A 98 -13.81 1.21 -4.39
CA ALA A 98 -12.49 0.69 -4.75
C ALA A 98 -12.38 0.36 -6.24
N ARG A 99 -13.43 -0.19 -6.87
CA ARG A 99 -13.45 -0.45 -8.32
C ARG A 99 -13.42 0.83 -9.14
N LEU A 100 -14.17 1.86 -8.73
CA LEU A 100 -14.20 3.16 -9.41
C LEU A 100 -12.84 3.86 -9.31
N VAL A 101 -12.30 3.97 -8.10
CA VAL A 101 -10.98 4.58 -7.84
C VAL A 101 -9.88 3.84 -8.61
N ARG A 102 -9.86 2.50 -8.57
CA ARG A 102 -8.86 1.70 -9.30
C ARG A 102 -8.93 1.92 -10.82
N ARG A 103 -10.14 2.05 -11.38
CA ARG A 103 -10.31 2.39 -12.81
C ARG A 103 -9.80 3.79 -13.11
N ALA A 104 -10.07 4.77 -12.25
CA ALA A 104 -9.61 6.13 -12.41
C ALA A 104 -8.08 6.24 -12.33
N ILE A 105 -7.43 5.57 -11.39
CA ILE A 105 -5.95 5.51 -11.28
C ILE A 105 -5.36 4.90 -12.56
N ARG A 106 -5.89 3.78 -13.04
CA ARG A 106 -5.40 3.15 -14.29
C ARG A 106 -5.53 4.10 -15.48
N ARG A 107 -6.68 4.74 -15.64
CA ARG A 107 -6.93 5.73 -16.70
C ARG A 107 -5.99 6.92 -16.59
N LYS A 108 -5.76 7.45 -15.39
CA LYS A 108 -4.81 8.53 -15.12
C LYS A 108 -3.40 8.13 -15.56
N ASN A 109 -2.91 6.98 -15.09
CA ASN A 109 -1.57 6.48 -15.44
C ASN A 109 -1.42 6.26 -16.95
N ASP A 110 -2.42 5.68 -17.62
CA ASP A 110 -2.40 5.45 -19.07
C ASP A 110 -2.33 6.76 -19.88
N LEU A 111 -2.96 7.84 -19.39
CA LEU A 111 -2.91 9.17 -20.01
C LEU A 111 -1.56 9.84 -19.75
N GLU A 112 -1.05 9.80 -18.53
CA GLU A 112 0.26 10.37 -18.17
C GLU A 112 1.41 9.71 -18.92
N ILE A 113 1.37 8.39 -19.10
CA ILE A 113 2.31 7.63 -19.94
C ILE A 113 2.36 8.16 -21.38
N ARG A 114 1.21 8.61 -21.91
CA ARG A 114 1.08 9.16 -23.27
C ARG A 114 1.31 10.67 -23.32
N ASN A 115 1.80 11.27 -22.23
CA ASN A 115 1.94 12.73 -22.06
C ASN A 115 0.61 13.50 -22.27
N ALA A 116 -0.54 12.86 -22.02
CA ALA A 116 -1.86 13.47 -22.10
C ALA A 116 -2.34 13.91 -20.70
N LYS A 117 -3.16 14.97 -20.65
CA LYS A 117 -3.72 15.47 -19.38
C LYS A 117 -5.01 14.71 -19.03
N PRO A 118 -5.14 14.15 -17.81
CA PRO A 118 -6.38 13.52 -17.35
C PRO A 118 -7.50 14.56 -17.15
N ASP A 119 -8.72 14.17 -17.50
CA ASP A 119 -9.93 14.98 -17.26
C ASP A 119 -10.20 15.18 -15.75
N LEU A 120 -11.00 16.20 -15.42
CA LEU A 120 -11.28 16.58 -14.03
C LEU A 120 -11.89 15.44 -13.19
N LEU A 121 -12.79 14.66 -13.78
CA LEU A 121 -13.43 13.53 -13.11
C LEU A 121 -12.41 12.43 -12.80
N THR A 122 -11.55 12.09 -13.76
CA THR A 122 -10.48 11.10 -13.58
C THR A 122 -9.50 11.55 -12.49
N ARG A 123 -9.13 12.84 -12.45
CA ARG A 123 -8.26 13.39 -11.41
C ARG A 123 -8.91 13.34 -10.02
N TYR A 124 -10.17 13.75 -9.94
CA TYR A 124 -10.92 13.73 -8.69
C TYR A 124 -11.07 12.31 -8.15
N MET A 125 -11.53 11.37 -8.98
CA MET A 125 -11.68 9.96 -8.60
C MET A 125 -10.36 9.28 -8.24
N ALA A 126 -9.27 9.58 -8.95
CA ALA A 126 -7.94 9.08 -8.60
C ALA A 126 -7.40 9.68 -7.30
N GLY A 127 -7.81 10.91 -6.96
CA GLY A 127 -7.48 11.57 -5.69
C GLY A 127 -8.25 11.01 -4.49
N LEU A 128 -9.29 10.20 -4.71
CA LEU A 128 -9.98 9.44 -3.66
C LEU A 128 -9.26 8.13 -3.32
N ALA A 129 -8.10 7.86 -3.93
CA ALA A 129 -7.22 6.82 -3.42
C ALA A 129 -6.96 7.13 -1.95
N PRO A 130 -7.26 6.20 -1.03
CA PRO A 130 -6.71 6.31 0.32
C PRO A 130 -5.20 6.36 0.20
#